data_AF-A0A958LKK7-F1
#
_entry.id   AF-A0A958LKK7-F1
#
_cell.length_a   1.000
_cell.length_b   1.000
_cell.length_c   1.000
_cell.angle_alpha   90.00
_cell.angle_beta   90.00
_cell.angle_gamma   90.00
#
_symmetry.space_group_name_H-M   'P 1'
#
loop_
_entity.id
_entity.type
_entity.pdbx_description
1 polymer ?
#
loop_
_entity_poly.entity_id
_entity_poly.type
_entity_poly.pdbx_seq_one_letter_code
_entity_poly.pdbx_strand_id
1 'polypeptide(L)'
;IQALPSSRELKDFERRLKAIKIDTKDPVKFAASIKEIQTLVSEADQKIKMVRETSENLNGDLKKMDESFKELDQLVKQDIKDLEKHFKLPQIDVGDFSKKLFLKMFAEKLVTVQKYMAIAREYMPPEKSEAEKKADAEEQIVPRPRESGRNYTFPLAKGYPLFWMKKAQVSSEPNGSEYSGRIQGEILDLTSNPVQLGKPTEINISGDFPGQQIMGFSTQITLDHTTDKPKEIMRAAIESFPLEPQKFSDTDSLRFVLTEARGSSQMTAKLENQEIQILLHNKFKDLKYDIDAKSDVVKQILTRISQDIPIITLEARASGTWSNLKIGIRSNLGEEISKGFKRQLDEKLNEAKLKLKQLVDEKVSAERDKLKAEMDKLKGKLTQEVEQVKNQVEQTKKDAENQITQGKKSAEQGQKKQVEEAGKKVLEDLKKKFKIK
;
A
#
# COMPACT_ATOMS: atom_id res chain seq x y z
N ILE A 1 30.73 -2.96 41.02
CA ILE A 1 30.73 -1.86 42.03
C ILE A 1 31.02 -2.39 43.45
N GLN A 2 30.35 -3.44 43.94
CA GLN A 2 30.65 -4.01 45.27
C GLN A 2 32.10 -4.54 45.44
N ALA A 3 32.78 -4.86 44.34
CA ALA A 3 34.18 -5.29 44.34
C ALA A 3 35.19 -4.12 44.41
N LEU A 4 34.74 -2.86 44.39
CA LEU A 4 35.64 -1.71 44.51
C LEU A 4 36.21 -1.62 45.94
N PRO A 5 37.46 -1.17 46.12
CA PRO A 5 38.03 -0.90 47.43
C PRO A 5 37.12 0.01 48.24
N SER A 6 36.74 -0.42 49.45
CA SER A 6 35.90 0.41 50.31
C SER A 6 36.66 1.66 50.77
N SER A 7 35.95 2.76 51.05
CA SER A 7 36.56 3.97 51.61
C SER A 7 37.35 3.69 52.90
N ARG A 8 36.95 2.65 53.65
CA ARG A 8 37.66 2.17 54.84
C ARG A 8 38.99 1.51 54.50
N GLU A 9 39.01 0.64 53.50
CA GLU A 9 40.25 0.02 53.01
C GLU A 9 41.24 1.04 52.47
N LEU A 10 40.76 2.06 51.73
CA LEU A 10 41.61 3.13 51.21
C LEU A 10 42.24 3.96 52.33
N LYS A 11 41.47 4.29 53.38
CA LYS A 11 41.98 5.00 54.56
C LYS A 11 42.95 4.17 55.38
N ASP A 12 42.72 2.86 55.52
CA ASP A 12 43.68 1.96 56.18
C ASP A 12 44.96 1.83 55.36
N PHE A 13 44.86 1.89 54.03
CA PHE A 13 46.01 1.94 53.13
C PHE A 13 46.87 3.19 53.34
N GLU A 14 46.25 4.37 53.35
CA GLU A 14 46.93 5.64 53.66
C GLU A 14 47.55 5.64 55.06
N ARG A 15 46.87 5.03 56.06
CA ARG A 15 47.38 4.91 57.42
C ARG A 15 48.60 4.00 57.50
N ARG A 16 48.56 2.83 56.86
CA ARG A 16 49.71 1.91 56.77
C ARG A 16 50.91 2.60 56.13
N LEU A 17 50.67 3.34 55.05
CA LEU A 17 51.73 4.11 54.40
C LEU A 17 52.35 5.19 55.31
N LYS A 18 51.52 5.96 56.03
CA LYS A 18 51.99 7.00 56.96
C LYS A 18 52.69 6.45 58.21
N ALA A 19 52.37 5.21 58.61
CA ALA A 19 52.95 4.55 59.77
C ALA A 19 54.39 4.03 59.52
N ILE A 20 54.76 3.81 58.26
CA ILE A 20 56.11 3.34 57.91
C ILE A 20 57.10 4.48 58.08
N LYS A 21 57.91 4.42 59.14
CA LYS A 21 59.05 5.33 59.34
C LYS A 21 60.29 4.76 58.66
N ILE A 22 60.79 5.48 57.66
CA ILE A 22 62.02 5.11 56.96
C ILE A 22 63.22 5.48 57.84
N ASP A 23 63.79 4.49 58.52
CA ASP A 23 65.05 4.64 59.25
C ASP A 23 66.22 4.49 58.28
N THR A 24 66.90 5.59 57.98
CA THR A 24 68.03 5.65 57.03
C THR A 24 69.38 5.35 57.68
N LYS A 25 69.43 5.13 59.00
CA LYS A 25 70.68 4.91 59.76
C LYS A 25 71.02 3.43 59.94
N ASP A 26 70.02 2.55 59.84
CA ASP A 26 70.15 1.10 59.97
C ASP A 26 69.83 0.41 58.62
N PRO A 27 70.82 -0.19 57.94
CA PRO A 27 70.64 -0.81 56.62
C PRO A 27 69.58 -1.91 56.59
N VAL A 28 69.42 -2.66 57.70
CA VAL A 28 68.49 -3.79 57.79
C VAL A 28 67.06 -3.27 57.94
N LYS A 29 66.86 -2.25 58.79
CA LYS A 29 65.55 -1.60 58.96
C LYS A 29 65.13 -0.82 57.72
N PHE A 30 66.08 -0.17 57.04
CA PHE A 30 65.82 0.50 55.77
C PHE A 30 65.31 -0.48 54.69
N ALA A 31 66.00 -1.62 54.51
CA ALA A 31 65.59 -2.64 53.55
C ALA A 31 64.20 -3.23 53.89
N ALA A 32 63.90 -3.43 55.18
CA ALA A 32 62.59 -3.90 55.63
C ALA A 32 61.48 -2.88 55.32
N SER A 33 61.68 -1.59 55.60
CA SER A 33 60.71 -0.53 55.29
C SER A 33 60.48 -0.39 53.79
N ILE A 34 61.53 -0.48 52.96
CA ILE A 34 61.37 -0.43 51.50
C ILE A 34 60.59 -1.63 50.97
N LYS A 35 60.84 -2.83 51.51
CA LYS A 35 60.10 -4.05 51.13
C LYS A 35 58.61 -3.96 51.52
N GLU A 36 58.32 -3.36 52.66
CA GLU A 36 56.94 -3.13 53.11
C GLU A 36 56.21 -2.09 52.25
N ILE A 37 56.87 -0.99 51.88
CA ILE A 37 56.31 0.00 50.94
C ILE A 37 56.15 -0.61 49.54
N GLN A 38 57.08 -1.45 49.07
CA GLN A 38 56.93 -2.17 47.79
C GLN A 38 55.74 -3.13 47.79
N THR A 39 55.45 -3.76 48.93
CA THR A 39 54.28 -4.62 49.09
C THR A 39 52.99 -3.80 49.00
N LEU A 40 52.95 -2.61 49.63
CA LEU A 40 51.85 -1.65 49.50
C LEU A 40 51.70 -1.11 48.07
N VAL A 41 52.79 -0.84 47.34
CA VAL A 41 52.73 -0.43 45.93
C VAL A 41 52.14 -1.55 45.08
N SER A 42 52.53 -2.81 45.31
CA SER A 42 51.96 -3.96 44.59
C SER A 42 50.48 -4.19 44.91
N GLU A 43 50.07 -4.04 46.17
CA GLU A 43 48.66 -4.09 46.59
C GLU A 43 47.85 -2.93 45.93
N ALA A 44 48.43 -1.73 45.83
CA ALA A 44 47.81 -0.60 45.14
C ALA A 44 47.67 -0.87 43.64
N ASP A 45 48.68 -1.48 42.98
CA ASP A 45 48.61 -1.86 41.57
C ASP A 45 47.51 -2.87 41.29
N GLN A 46 47.33 -3.86 42.15
CA GLN A 46 46.21 -4.80 42.06
C GLN A 46 44.86 -4.11 42.19
N LYS A 47 44.72 -3.16 43.14
CA LYS A 47 43.51 -2.37 43.31
C LYS A 47 43.26 -1.43 42.12
N ILE A 48 44.30 -0.81 41.53
CA ILE A 48 44.19 0.00 40.30
C ILE A 48 43.69 -0.87 39.14
N LYS A 49 44.24 -2.07 38.98
CA LYS A 49 43.80 -3.01 37.95
C LYS A 49 42.33 -3.38 38.12
N MET A 50 41.91 -3.71 39.34
CA MET A 50 40.51 -4.02 39.67
C MET A 50 39.56 -2.83 39.41
N VAL A 51 39.99 -1.60 39.72
CA VAL A 51 39.23 -0.37 39.44
C VAL A 51 39.13 -0.12 37.93
N ARG A 52 40.21 -0.37 37.16
CA ARG A 52 40.19 -0.27 35.69
C ARG A 52 39.25 -1.30 35.06
N GLU A 53 39.36 -2.57 35.45
CA GLU A 53 38.45 -3.62 34.97
C GLU A 53 36.98 -3.31 35.34
N THR A 54 36.73 -2.79 36.55
CA THR A 54 35.39 -2.35 36.95
C THR A 54 34.90 -1.15 36.13
N SER A 55 35.79 -0.20 35.78
CA SER A 55 35.47 0.94 34.92
C SER A 55 35.17 0.52 33.48
N GLU A 56 35.92 -0.43 32.92
CA GLU A 56 35.68 -0.99 31.59
C GLU A 56 34.36 -1.76 31.53
N ASN A 57 34.09 -2.61 32.52
CA ASN A 57 32.81 -3.33 32.62
C ASN A 57 31.63 -2.36 32.79
N LEU A 58 31.77 -1.35 33.66
CA LEU A 58 30.75 -0.31 33.81
C LEU A 58 30.50 0.43 32.49
N ASN A 59 31.54 0.81 31.75
CA ASN A 59 31.38 1.44 30.44
C ASN A 59 30.68 0.51 29.43
N GLY A 60 30.98 -0.79 29.47
CA GLY A 60 30.28 -1.79 28.67
C GLY A 60 28.79 -1.89 29.01
N ASP A 61 28.45 -1.94 30.31
CA ASP A 61 27.07 -2.01 30.78
C ASP A 61 26.30 -0.71 30.50
N LEU A 62 26.94 0.47 30.65
CA LEU A 62 26.36 1.76 30.29
C LEU A 62 26.08 1.86 28.78
N LYS A 63 26.95 1.30 27.92
CA LYS A 63 26.69 1.21 26.48
C LYS A 63 25.51 0.31 26.16
N LYS A 64 25.43 -0.88 26.78
CA LYS A 64 24.28 -1.77 26.62
C LYS A 64 22.98 -1.11 27.07
N MET A 65 23.03 -0.35 28.16
CA MET A 65 21.87 0.40 28.66
C MET A 65 21.45 1.51 27.68
N ASP A 66 22.39 2.25 27.09
CA ASP A 66 22.12 3.21 26.00
C ASP A 66 21.54 2.51 24.74
N GLU A 67 21.98 1.29 24.43
CA GLU A 67 21.46 0.48 23.32
C GLU A 67 20.03 -0.01 23.59
N SER A 68 19.75 -0.56 24.77
CA SER A 68 18.38 -0.95 25.17
C SER A 68 17.41 0.24 25.18
N PHE A 69 17.88 1.44 25.52
CA PHE A 69 17.06 2.65 25.42
C PHE A 69 16.75 3.03 23.97
N LYS A 70 17.69 2.82 23.03
CA LYS A 70 17.44 3.00 21.59
C LYS A 70 16.48 1.94 21.03
N GLU A 71 16.51 0.72 21.55
CA GLU A 71 15.56 -0.34 21.18
C GLU A 71 14.13 0.02 21.60
N LEU A 72 13.94 0.66 22.77
CA LEU A 72 12.63 1.20 23.17
C LEU A 72 12.09 2.20 22.13
N ASP A 73 12.92 3.11 21.62
CA ASP A 73 12.51 4.04 20.56
C ASP A 73 12.12 3.33 19.25
N GLN A 74 12.73 2.17 18.97
CA GLN A 74 12.38 1.36 17.80
C GLN A 74 11.05 0.62 18.02
N LEU A 75 10.81 0.07 19.22
CA LEU A 75 9.56 -0.59 19.58
C LEU A 75 8.37 0.37 19.49
N VAL A 76 8.49 1.59 20.00
CA VAL A 76 7.43 2.62 19.89
C VAL A 76 7.11 2.94 18.44
N LYS A 77 8.13 3.07 17.58
CA LYS A 77 7.94 3.28 16.14
C LYS A 77 7.28 2.07 15.46
N GLN A 78 7.58 0.87 15.90
CA GLN A 78 7.01 -0.36 15.37
C GLN A 78 5.54 -0.50 15.78
N ASP A 79 5.21 -0.22 17.04
CA ASP A 79 3.83 -0.24 17.54
C ASP A 79 2.95 0.78 16.82
N ILE A 80 3.46 1.99 16.56
CA ILE A 80 2.73 2.99 15.75
C ILE A 80 2.45 2.43 14.34
N LYS A 81 3.44 1.79 13.69
CA LYS A 81 3.25 1.19 12.36
C LYS A 81 2.27 0.03 12.38
N ASP A 82 2.26 -0.77 13.43
CA ASP A 82 1.36 -1.93 13.51
C ASP A 82 -0.08 -1.52 13.84
N LEU A 83 -0.27 -0.46 14.64
CA LEU A 83 -1.55 0.22 14.79
C LEU A 83 -2.04 0.78 13.45
N GLU A 84 -1.19 1.47 12.70
CA GLU A 84 -1.53 1.99 11.37
C GLU A 84 -1.99 0.90 10.40
N LYS A 85 -1.43 -0.31 10.46
CA LYS A 85 -1.86 -1.46 9.63
C LYS A 85 -3.20 -2.04 10.08
N HIS A 86 -3.52 -1.97 11.37
CA HIS A 86 -4.79 -2.49 11.91
C HIS A 86 -6.00 -1.62 11.56
N PHE A 87 -5.78 -0.34 11.25
CA PHE A 87 -6.78 0.51 10.58
C PHE A 87 -6.93 0.08 9.11
N LYS A 88 -7.52 -1.11 8.87
CA LYS A 88 -7.83 -1.61 7.53
C LYS A 88 -8.69 -0.58 6.80
N LEU A 89 -8.15 -0.05 5.71
CA LEU A 89 -8.87 0.90 4.86
C LEU A 89 -9.86 0.17 3.97
N PRO A 90 -11.11 0.64 3.86
CA PRO A 90 -11.98 0.18 2.80
C PRO A 90 -11.36 0.56 1.45
N GLN A 91 -11.02 -0.44 0.63
CA GLN A 91 -10.59 -0.20 -0.74
C GLN A 91 -11.81 0.23 -1.55
N ILE A 92 -11.82 1.49 -2.02
CA ILE A 92 -12.81 1.96 -2.98
C ILE A 92 -12.33 1.51 -4.36
N ASP A 93 -12.93 0.44 -4.90
CA ASP A 93 -12.71 0.01 -6.28
C ASP A 93 -13.56 0.86 -7.23
N VAL A 94 -12.87 1.49 -8.19
CA VAL A 94 -13.44 2.42 -9.16
C VAL A 94 -14.41 1.73 -10.13
N GLY A 95 -14.09 0.50 -10.54
CA GLY A 95 -14.93 -0.30 -11.44
C GLY A 95 -16.24 -0.68 -10.78
N ASP A 96 -16.20 -1.06 -9.51
CA ASP A 96 -17.41 -1.34 -8.72
C ASP A 96 -18.28 -0.09 -8.52
N PHE A 97 -17.66 1.09 -8.37
CA PHE A 97 -18.40 2.33 -8.20
C PHE A 97 -19.16 2.74 -9.48
N SER A 98 -18.48 2.78 -10.63
CA SER A 98 -19.12 3.05 -11.92
C SER A 98 -20.22 2.04 -12.24
N LYS A 99 -19.99 0.77 -11.92
CA LYS A 99 -21.01 -0.27 -12.06
C LYS A 99 -22.22 0.03 -11.19
N LYS A 100 -22.06 0.30 -9.88
CA LYS A 100 -23.18 0.64 -8.99
C LYS A 100 -23.99 1.85 -9.47
N LEU A 101 -23.31 2.86 -10.02
CA LEU A 101 -23.94 4.10 -10.47
C LEU A 101 -24.82 3.90 -11.72
N PHE A 102 -24.37 3.07 -12.68
CA PHE A 102 -24.98 2.96 -14.00
C PHE A 102 -25.60 1.59 -14.32
N LEU A 103 -25.48 0.60 -13.43
CA LEU A 103 -25.98 -0.77 -13.68
C LEU A 103 -27.48 -0.78 -13.95
N LYS A 104 -28.27 0.01 -13.20
CA LYS A 104 -29.73 0.09 -13.38
C LYS A 104 -30.08 0.55 -14.80
N MET A 105 -29.48 1.65 -15.25
CA MET A 105 -29.69 2.21 -16.58
C MET A 105 -29.30 1.22 -17.69
N PHE A 106 -28.22 0.45 -17.48
CA PHE A 106 -27.81 -0.57 -18.45
C PHE A 106 -28.72 -1.80 -18.44
N ALA A 107 -29.12 -2.29 -17.26
CA ALA A 107 -29.98 -3.46 -17.10
C ALA A 107 -31.35 -3.27 -17.76
N GLU A 108 -31.99 -2.11 -17.59
CA GLU A 108 -33.28 -1.79 -18.22
C GLU A 108 -33.19 -1.85 -19.76
N LYS A 109 -32.10 -1.32 -20.33
CA LYS A 109 -31.84 -1.38 -21.78
C LYS A 109 -31.56 -2.81 -22.25
N LEU A 110 -30.80 -3.60 -21.49
CA LEU A 110 -30.53 -5.00 -21.82
C LEU A 110 -31.81 -5.85 -21.86
N VAL A 111 -32.74 -5.66 -20.92
CA VAL A 111 -34.03 -6.38 -20.92
C VAL A 111 -34.82 -6.08 -22.19
N THR A 112 -34.79 -4.82 -22.64
CA THR A 112 -35.45 -4.41 -23.88
C THR A 112 -34.83 -5.09 -25.10
N VAL A 113 -33.50 -5.09 -25.20
CA VAL A 113 -32.78 -5.79 -26.28
C VAL A 113 -33.08 -7.29 -26.27
N GLN A 114 -33.05 -7.93 -25.10
CA GLN A 114 -33.37 -9.35 -24.94
C GLN A 114 -34.79 -9.66 -25.44
N LYS A 115 -35.78 -8.83 -25.10
CA LYS A 115 -37.16 -8.99 -25.55
C LYS A 115 -37.26 -9.00 -27.08
N TYR A 116 -36.66 -8.02 -27.75
CA TYR A 116 -36.72 -7.93 -29.20
C TYR A 116 -35.90 -9.02 -29.90
N MET A 117 -34.77 -9.43 -29.32
CA MET A 117 -34.00 -10.58 -29.82
C MET A 117 -34.74 -11.90 -29.64
N ALA A 118 -35.49 -12.09 -28.56
CA ALA A 118 -36.31 -13.29 -28.35
C ALA A 118 -37.44 -13.38 -29.39
N ILE A 119 -38.12 -12.26 -29.67
CA ILE A 119 -39.12 -12.19 -30.75
C ILE A 119 -38.45 -12.53 -32.08
N ALA A 120 -37.32 -11.90 -32.42
CA ALA A 120 -36.62 -12.19 -33.67
C ALA A 120 -36.26 -13.68 -33.81
N ARG A 121 -35.85 -14.34 -32.72
CA ARG A 121 -35.55 -15.78 -32.72
C ARG A 121 -36.75 -16.69 -32.93
N GLU A 122 -37.92 -16.32 -32.42
CA GLU A 122 -39.16 -17.09 -32.65
C GLU A 122 -39.50 -17.19 -34.14
N TYR A 123 -39.16 -16.17 -34.92
CA TYR A 123 -39.41 -16.10 -36.36
C TYR A 123 -38.19 -16.45 -37.24
N MET A 124 -37.02 -16.72 -36.64
CA MET A 124 -35.84 -17.19 -37.37
C MET A 124 -35.86 -18.73 -37.48
N PRO A 125 -35.40 -19.31 -38.61
CA PRO A 125 -35.32 -20.77 -38.74
C PRO A 125 -34.46 -21.34 -37.60
N PRO A 126 -34.93 -22.38 -36.88
CA PRO A 126 -34.14 -23.00 -35.82
C PRO A 126 -32.82 -23.56 -36.37
N GLU A 127 -31.75 -23.52 -35.58
CA GLU A 127 -30.53 -24.28 -35.88
C GLU A 127 -30.93 -25.76 -36.05
N LYS A 128 -30.72 -26.32 -37.25
CA LYS A 128 -30.91 -27.76 -37.46
C LYS A 128 -30.03 -28.51 -36.46
N SER A 129 -30.66 -29.28 -35.57
CA SER A 129 -29.97 -30.12 -34.61
C SER A 129 -29.09 -31.16 -35.32
N GLU A 130 -28.04 -31.68 -34.66
CA GLU A 130 -27.25 -32.79 -35.23
C GLU A 130 -28.12 -34.02 -35.57
N ALA A 131 -29.23 -34.21 -34.85
CA ALA A 131 -30.21 -35.26 -35.12
C ALA A 131 -31.02 -34.98 -36.41
N GLU A 132 -31.38 -33.72 -36.69
CA GLU A 132 -32.03 -33.33 -37.95
C GLU A 132 -31.05 -33.34 -39.13
N LYS A 133 -29.79 -32.96 -38.91
CA LYS A 133 -28.72 -33.09 -39.92
C LYS A 133 -28.45 -34.57 -40.25
N LYS A 134 -28.54 -35.47 -39.27
CA LYS A 134 -28.45 -36.93 -39.47
C LYS A 134 -29.72 -37.52 -40.07
N ALA A 135 -30.91 -37.05 -39.70
CA ALA A 135 -32.18 -37.48 -40.28
C ALA A 135 -32.29 -37.09 -41.76
N ASP A 136 -31.87 -35.87 -42.14
CA ASP A 136 -31.80 -35.45 -43.55
C ASP A 136 -30.77 -36.27 -44.36
N ALA A 137 -29.72 -36.79 -43.69
CA ALA A 137 -28.71 -37.66 -44.30
C ALA A 137 -29.15 -39.14 -44.37
N GLU A 138 -29.93 -39.61 -43.39
CA GLU A 138 -30.46 -40.99 -43.28
C GLU A 138 -31.82 -41.19 -43.98
N GLU A 139 -32.52 -40.12 -44.37
CA GLU A 139 -33.73 -40.21 -45.21
C GLU A 139 -33.45 -40.71 -46.64
N GLN A 140 -32.19 -40.94 -47.00
CA GLN A 140 -31.83 -41.75 -48.15
C GLN A 140 -31.99 -43.26 -47.84
N ILE A 141 -33.17 -43.76 -48.25
CA ILE A 141 -33.46 -45.18 -48.57
C ILE A 141 -33.69 -46.11 -47.35
N VAL A 142 -34.85 -46.01 -46.70
CA VAL A 142 -35.52 -47.21 -46.14
C VAL A 142 -37.04 -47.13 -46.37
N PRO A 143 -37.63 -47.99 -47.23
CA PRO A 143 -39.07 -47.99 -47.44
C PRO A 143 -39.80 -48.50 -46.19
N ARG A 144 -40.71 -47.68 -45.64
CA ARG A 144 -41.59 -48.02 -44.50
C ARG A 144 -43.05 -48.15 -44.96
N PRO A 145 -43.93 -48.82 -44.19
CA PRO A 145 -45.32 -49.12 -44.58
C PRO A 145 -46.14 -47.87 -44.89
N ARG A 146 -46.94 -47.95 -45.96
CA ARG A 146 -47.67 -46.83 -46.57
C ARG A 146 -48.96 -46.52 -45.81
N GLU A 147 -48.92 -45.67 -44.79
CA GLU A 147 -50.17 -45.11 -44.20
C GLU A 147 -50.12 -43.62 -43.83
N SER A 148 -49.05 -42.88 -44.14
CA SER A 148 -49.10 -41.41 -44.12
C SER A 148 -48.30 -40.80 -45.26
N GLY A 149 -48.92 -39.85 -45.98
CA GLY A 149 -48.24 -39.05 -46.97
C GLY A 149 -47.12 -38.25 -46.28
N ARG A 150 -45.90 -38.33 -46.81
CA ARG A 150 -44.76 -37.52 -46.37
C ARG A 150 -44.48 -36.45 -47.40
N ASN A 151 -44.23 -35.23 -46.94
CA ASN A 151 -43.69 -34.18 -47.79
C ASN A 151 -42.19 -34.40 -47.91
N TYR A 152 -41.74 -34.74 -49.11
CA TYR A 152 -40.31 -34.81 -49.42
C TYR A 152 -39.88 -33.47 -50.01
N THR A 153 -38.93 -32.82 -49.35
CA THR A 153 -38.31 -31.61 -49.88
C THR A 153 -37.12 -32.02 -50.73
N PHE A 154 -37.27 -32.02 -52.05
CA PHE A 154 -36.14 -32.26 -52.95
C PHE A 154 -35.24 -31.02 -52.95
N PRO A 155 -33.97 -31.12 -52.50
CA PRO A 155 -33.07 -29.97 -52.52
C PRO A 155 -32.79 -29.57 -53.96
N LEU A 156 -33.30 -28.40 -54.38
CA LEU A 156 -32.96 -27.77 -55.65
C LEU A 156 -31.52 -27.26 -55.55
N ALA A 157 -30.56 -28.04 -56.04
CA ALA A 157 -29.14 -27.64 -56.11
C ALA A 157 -28.91 -26.38 -56.98
N LYS A 158 -29.86 -26.07 -57.88
CA LYS A 158 -29.92 -24.84 -58.67
C LYS A 158 -31.39 -24.39 -58.73
N GLY A 159 -31.72 -23.27 -58.11
CA GLY A 159 -33.09 -22.74 -58.08
C GLY A 159 -33.24 -21.63 -57.05
N TYR A 160 -34.37 -20.91 -57.11
CA TYR A 160 -34.72 -19.94 -56.08
C TYR A 160 -35.29 -20.65 -54.85
N PRO A 161 -35.07 -20.09 -53.64
CA PRO A 161 -35.73 -20.57 -52.43
C PRO A 161 -37.24 -20.34 -52.53
N LEU A 162 -38.01 -21.04 -51.68
CA LEU A 162 -39.47 -20.93 -51.64
C LEU A 162 -39.95 -19.48 -51.49
N PHE A 163 -39.22 -18.69 -50.68
CA PHE A 163 -39.41 -17.26 -50.54
C PHE A 163 -38.08 -16.52 -50.63
N TRP A 164 -38.05 -15.46 -51.44
CA TRP A 164 -36.94 -14.51 -51.51
C TRP A 164 -37.45 -13.10 -51.79
N MET A 165 -37.36 -12.25 -50.78
CA MET A 165 -37.53 -10.81 -50.91
C MET A 165 -36.15 -10.18 -51.15
N LYS A 166 -35.86 -9.88 -52.42
CA LYS A 166 -34.59 -9.27 -52.84
C LYS A 166 -34.37 -7.91 -52.19
N LYS A 167 -35.45 -7.12 -52.13
CA LYS A 167 -35.44 -5.76 -51.62
C LYS A 167 -36.81 -5.37 -51.08
N ALA A 168 -36.83 -4.85 -49.86
CA ALA A 168 -37.92 -4.04 -49.34
C ALA A 168 -37.38 -2.65 -49.01
N GLN A 169 -38.23 -1.63 -49.14
CA GLN A 169 -37.92 -0.27 -48.71
C GLN A 169 -38.98 0.17 -47.72
N VAL A 170 -38.54 0.86 -46.68
CA VAL A 170 -39.41 1.44 -45.65
C VAL A 170 -39.14 2.93 -45.61
N SER A 171 -40.18 3.74 -45.65
CA SER A 171 -40.07 5.18 -45.46
C SER A 171 -41.24 5.73 -44.64
N SER A 172 -40.99 6.83 -43.94
CA SER A 172 -41.99 7.56 -43.17
C SER A 172 -41.66 9.05 -43.16
N GLU A 173 -42.67 9.90 -43.12
CA GLU A 173 -42.54 11.33 -42.88
C GLU A 173 -43.26 11.70 -41.56
N PRO A 174 -42.78 12.73 -40.84
CA PRO A 174 -43.44 13.21 -39.64
C PRO A 174 -44.87 13.67 -39.93
N ASN A 175 -45.82 13.29 -39.06
CA ASN A 175 -47.23 13.62 -39.21
C ASN A 175 -47.77 14.47 -38.04
N GLY A 176 -46.88 15.10 -37.28
CA GLY A 176 -47.21 15.92 -36.12
C GLY A 176 -47.43 15.14 -34.82
N SER A 177 -47.47 13.80 -34.86
CA SER A 177 -47.41 12.99 -33.64
C SER A 177 -46.01 13.07 -33.01
N GLU A 178 -45.95 13.06 -31.68
CA GLU A 178 -44.71 13.01 -30.90
C GLU A 178 -43.81 11.83 -31.31
N TYR A 179 -44.42 10.71 -31.69
CA TYR A 179 -43.72 9.49 -32.11
C TYR A 179 -43.47 9.42 -33.62
N SER A 180 -43.88 10.45 -34.38
CA SER A 180 -43.62 10.50 -35.81
C SER A 180 -42.20 10.98 -36.11
N GLY A 181 -41.57 10.32 -37.06
CA GLY A 181 -40.20 10.60 -37.46
C GLY A 181 -40.03 10.46 -38.95
N ARG A 182 -38.97 11.07 -39.48
CA ARG A 182 -38.51 10.77 -40.84
C ARG A 182 -37.67 9.52 -40.77
N ILE A 183 -38.16 8.44 -41.37
CA ILE A 183 -37.45 7.16 -41.39
C ILE A 183 -37.23 6.78 -42.84
N GLN A 184 -36.07 6.21 -43.14
CA GLN A 184 -35.77 5.54 -44.39
C GLN A 184 -35.00 4.26 -44.09
N GLY A 185 -35.28 3.20 -44.84
CA GLY A 185 -34.55 1.97 -44.69
C GLY A 185 -34.77 1.00 -45.83
N GLU A 186 -33.94 -0.02 -45.85
CA GLU A 186 -34.04 -1.13 -46.77
C GLU A 186 -33.72 -2.46 -46.09
N ILE A 187 -34.37 -3.51 -46.59
CA ILE A 187 -34.11 -4.90 -46.23
C ILE A 187 -33.72 -5.60 -47.52
N LEU A 188 -32.55 -6.24 -47.55
CA LEU A 188 -32.02 -6.95 -48.70
C LEU A 188 -31.95 -8.45 -48.39
N ASP A 189 -32.29 -9.26 -49.39
CA ASP A 189 -32.07 -10.71 -49.38
C ASP A 189 -32.69 -11.46 -48.19
N LEU A 190 -33.92 -11.08 -47.78
CA LEU A 190 -34.69 -11.86 -46.82
C LEU A 190 -35.24 -13.12 -47.49
N THR A 191 -34.89 -14.30 -46.96
CA THR A 191 -35.24 -15.58 -47.59
C THR A 191 -35.58 -16.66 -46.57
N SER A 192 -36.39 -17.63 -46.99
CA SER A 192 -36.66 -18.86 -46.24
C SER A 192 -35.51 -19.87 -46.27
N ASN A 193 -34.50 -19.71 -47.15
CA ASN A 193 -33.34 -20.62 -47.24
C ASN A 193 -32.03 -19.86 -47.57
N PRO A 194 -31.37 -19.27 -46.56
CA PRO A 194 -30.17 -18.46 -46.74
C PRO A 194 -28.97 -19.24 -47.28
N VAL A 195 -28.84 -20.53 -46.93
CA VAL A 195 -27.75 -21.41 -47.42
C VAL A 195 -27.84 -21.59 -48.94
N GLN A 196 -29.06 -21.78 -49.48
CA GLN A 196 -29.27 -21.91 -50.92
C GLN A 196 -28.98 -20.60 -51.68
N LEU A 197 -29.31 -19.46 -51.07
CA LEU A 197 -29.07 -18.13 -51.67
C LEU A 197 -27.60 -17.72 -51.63
N GLY A 198 -26.84 -18.17 -50.61
CA GLY A 198 -25.43 -17.82 -50.42
C GLY A 198 -25.19 -16.35 -50.07
N LYS A 199 -26.23 -15.64 -49.60
CA LYS A 199 -26.16 -14.23 -49.22
C LYS A 199 -26.79 -14.01 -47.84
N PRO A 200 -26.22 -13.15 -46.98
CA PRO A 200 -26.83 -12.76 -45.72
C PRO A 200 -28.02 -11.82 -45.97
N THR A 201 -28.92 -11.74 -45.00
CA THR A 201 -29.94 -10.69 -44.97
C THR A 201 -29.34 -9.41 -44.37
N GLU A 202 -29.50 -8.29 -45.07
CA GLU A 202 -29.03 -6.98 -44.61
C GLU A 202 -30.21 -6.05 -44.35
N ILE A 203 -30.21 -5.39 -43.18
CA ILE A 203 -31.24 -4.42 -42.80
C ILE A 203 -30.54 -3.12 -42.44
N ASN A 204 -30.82 -2.07 -43.21
CA ASN A 204 -30.29 -0.72 -42.98
C ASN A 204 -31.46 0.22 -42.72
N ILE A 205 -31.52 0.86 -41.56
CA ILE A 205 -32.57 1.83 -41.22
C ILE A 205 -31.90 3.07 -40.64
N SER A 206 -32.35 4.25 -41.05
CA SER A 206 -31.91 5.54 -40.52
C SER A 206 -33.09 6.48 -40.38
N GLY A 207 -32.98 7.46 -39.50
CA GLY A 207 -34.04 8.44 -39.33
C GLY A 207 -33.84 9.41 -38.19
N ASP A 208 -34.81 10.31 -38.08
CA ASP A 208 -34.90 11.36 -37.08
C ASP A 208 -36.32 11.37 -36.48
N PHE A 209 -36.42 11.61 -35.17
CA PHE A 209 -37.69 11.78 -34.46
C PHE A 209 -37.68 13.17 -33.78
N PRO A 210 -38.01 14.25 -34.51
CA PRO A 210 -37.92 15.62 -33.99
C PRO A 210 -38.80 15.87 -32.76
N GLY A 211 -39.98 15.24 -32.68
CA GLY A 211 -40.90 15.37 -31.53
C GLY A 211 -40.27 14.89 -30.22
N GLN A 212 -39.41 13.88 -30.29
CA GLN A 212 -38.64 13.34 -29.16
C GLN A 212 -37.22 13.91 -29.08
N GLN A 213 -36.86 14.83 -29.98
CA GLN A 213 -35.51 15.39 -30.11
C GLN A 213 -34.41 14.32 -30.31
N ILE A 214 -34.76 13.18 -30.92
CA ILE A 214 -33.83 12.12 -31.28
C ILE A 214 -33.40 12.35 -32.73
N MET A 215 -32.11 12.53 -32.95
CA MET A 215 -31.54 12.84 -34.26
C MET A 215 -30.40 11.88 -34.60
N GLY A 216 -30.24 11.60 -35.89
CA GLY A 216 -29.17 10.76 -36.42
C GLY A 216 -29.27 9.32 -35.96
N PHE A 217 -30.48 8.77 -35.84
CA PHE A 217 -30.65 7.34 -35.61
C PHE A 217 -30.21 6.58 -36.85
N SER A 218 -29.36 5.57 -36.65
CA SER A 218 -28.98 4.62 -37.70
C SER A 218 -28.80 3.23 -37.12
N THR A 219 -29.19 2.22 -37.87
CA THR A 219 -28.97 0.81 -37.54
C THR A 219 -28.66 0.02 -38.80
N GLN A 220 -27.66 -0.85 -38.67
CA GLN A 220 -27.25 -1.82 -39.66
C GLN A 220 -27.26 -3.20 -38.99
N ILE A 221 -28.07 -4.11 -39.51
CA ILE A 221 -28.17 -5.49 -39.03
C ILE A 221 -27.78 -6.41 -40.18
N THR A 222 -26.90 -7.37 -39.89
CA THR A 222 -26.50 -8.44 -40.80
C THR A 222 -26.87 -9.76 -40.15
N LEU A 223 -27.73 -10.53 -40.80
CA LEU A 223 -28.11 -11.88 -40.38
C LEU A 223 -27.46 -12.86 -41.37
N ASP A 224 -26.31 -13.41 -41.01
CA ASP A 224 -25.58 -14.38 -41.82
C ASP A 224 -25.85 -15.80 -41.34
N HIS A 225 -26.84 -16.43 -41.96
CA HIS A 225 -27.20 -17.83 -41.77
C HIS A 225 -26.83 -18.68 -43.00
N THR A 226 -25.82 -18.24 -43.77
CA THR A 226 -25.39 -18.93 -45.00
C THR A 226 -24.54 -20.17 -44.73
N THR A 227 -24.04 -20.32 -43.50
CA THR A 227 -23.17 -21.42 -43.05
C THR A 227 -23.76 -22.12 -41.83
N ASP A 228 -23.15 -23.26 -41.45
CA ASP A 228 -23.52 -24.01 -40.25
C ASP A 228 -23.38 -23.25 -38.92
N LYS A 229 -22.65 -22.13 -38.92
CA LYS A 229 -22.42 -21.28 -37.75
C LYS A 229 -23.03 -19.90 -38.01
N PRO A 230 -24.29 -19.66 -37.57
CA PRO A 230 -24.94 -18.40 -37.82
C PRO A 230 -24.20 -17.25 -37.12
N LYS A 231 -24.07 -16.12 -37.81
CA LYS A 231 -23.44 -14.91 -37.31
C LYS A 231 -24.38 -13.74 -37.49
N GLU A 232 -24.70 -13.08 -36.39
CA GLU A 232 -25.57 -11.92 -36.39
C GLU A 232 -24.82 -10.71 -35.84
N ILE A 233 -24.82 -9.61 -36.58
CA ILE A 233 -24.14 -8.38 -36.20
C ILE A 233 -25.15 -7.24 -36.28
N MET A 234 -25.28 -6.49 -35.21
CA MET A 234 -26.05 -5.24 -35.17
C MET A 234 -25.10 -4.09 -34.81
N ARG A 235 -25.12 -3.04 -35.63
CA ARG A 235 -24.50 -1.75 -35.31
C ARG A 235 -25.60 -0.71 -35.27
N ALA A 236 -25.73 0.00 -34.16
CA ALA A 236 -26.68 1.10 -34.04
C ALA A 236 -25.99 2.34 -33.51
N ALA A 237 -26.44 3.51 -33.95
CA ALA A 237 -25.97 4.78 -33.46
C ALA A 237 -27.12 5.78 -33.35
N ILE A 238 -27.02 6.68 -32.39
CA ILE A 238 -27.87 7.86 -32.23
C ILE A 238 -26.95 9.04 -31.96
N GLU A 239 -27.00 10.06 -32.80
CA GLU A 239 -26.12 11.23 -32.70
C GLU A 239 -26.53 12.17 -31.57
N SER A 240 -27.83 12.33 -31.35
CA SER A 240 -28.37 13.18 -30.30
C SER A 240 -29.70 12.65 -29.76
N PHE A 241 -29.84 12.59 -28.45
CA PHE A 241 -31.12 12.36 -27.77
C PHE A 241 -31.15 13.08 -26.41
N PRO A 242 -32.31 13.54 -25.92
CA PRO A 242 -32.43 14.05 -24.57
C PRO A 242 -32.36 12.88 -23.58
N LEU A 243 -31.66 13.08 -22.46
CA LEU A 243 -31.62 12.11 -21.37
C LEU A 243 -32.69 12.47 -20.33
N GLU A 244 -33.51 11.50 -19.94
CA GLU A 244 -34.39 11.64 -18.77
C GLU A 244 -33.57 11.86 -17.50
N PRO A 245 -34.11 12.57 -16.48
CA PRO A 245 -33.39 12.84 -15.24
C PRO A 245 -32.81 11.57 -14.61
N GLN A 246 -31.49 11.51 -14.48
CA GLN A 246 -30.80 10.37 -13.88
C GLN A 246 -30.52 10.63 -12.40
N LYS A 247 -31.19 9.88 -11.54
CA LYS A 247 -31.02 9.94 -10.10
C LYS A 247 -29.91 8.99 -9.66
N PHE A 248 -28.73 9.54 -9.39
CA PHE A 248 -27.62 8.77 -8.84
C PHE A 248 -27.76 8.54 -7.33
N SER A 249 -28.29 9.53 -6.63
CA SER A 249 -28.75 9.45 -5.23
C SER A 249 -29.87 10.45 -5.01
N ASP A 250 -30.90 10.06 -4.28
CA ASP A 250 -32.04 10.92 -3.94
C ASP A 250 -32.53 10.55 -2.53
N THR A 251 -31.71 10.89 -1.53
CA THR A 251 -31.99 10.63 -0.11
C THR A 251 -31.92 11.94 0.68
N ASP A 252 -32.47 11.95 1.89
CA ASP A 252 -32.42 13.12 2.79
C ASP A 252 -30.98 13.60 3.11
N SER A 253 -29.98 12.74 2.94
CA SER A 253 -28.57 13.09 3.20
C SER A 253 -27.78 13.47 1.95
N LEU A 254 -28.21 13.00 0.77
CA LEU A 254 -27.50 13.21 -0.49
C LEU A 254 -28.49 13.17 -1.67
N ARG A 255 -28.58 14.31 -2.35
CA ARG A 255 -29.23 14.48 -3.64
C ARG A 255 -28.15 14.72 -4.69
N PHE A 256 -28.03 13.78 -5.62
CA PHE A 256 -27.14 13.88 -6.77
C PHE A 256 -27.91 13.41 -8.00
N VAL A 257 -28.42 14.38 -8.76
CA VAL A 257 -29.29 14.12 -9.91
C VAL A 257 -28.74 14.85 -11.13
N LEU A 258 -28.57 14.14 -12.23
CA LEU A 258 -28.35 14.74 -13.54
C LEU A 258 -29.72 15.07 -14.13
N THR A 259 -30.12 16.34 -14.09
CA THR A 259 -31.47 16.79 -14.45
C THR A 259 -31.65 16.95 -15.95
N GLU A 260 -30.59 17.37 -16.65
CA GLU A 260 -30.57 17.52 -18.10
C GLU A 260 -29.24 17.05 -18.66
N ALA A 261 -29.28 16.38 -19.80
CA ALA A 261 -28.12 16.08 -20.63
C ALA A 261 -28.56 15.77 -22.06
N ARG A 262 -27.67 16.05 -23.02
CA ARG A 262 -27.80 15.58 -24.40
C ARG A 262 -26.84 14.43 -24.64
N GLY A 263 -27.41 13.25 -24.91
CA GLY A 263 -26.69 12.02 -25.14
C GLY A 263 -26.40 11.75 -26.61
N SER A 264 -25.34 10.98 -26.86
CA SER A 264 -25.07 10.26 -28.09
C SER A 264 -24.72 8.83 -27.73
N SER A 265 -25.07 7.86 -28.57
CA SER A 265 -24.90 6.44 -28.29
C SER A 265 -24.43 5.69 -29.53
N GLN A 266 -23.52 4.74 -29.33
CA GLN A 266 -23.07 3.80 -30.34
C GLN A 266 -23.09 2.41 -29.73
N MET A 267 -23.74 1.47 -30.41
CA MET A 267 -23.87 0.09 -29.99
C MET A 267 -23.35 -0.84 -31.07
N THR A 268 -22.58 -1.84 -30.66
CA THR A 268 -22.28 -3.01 -31.49
C THR A 268 -22.69 -4.25 -30.72
N ALA A 269 -23.57 -5.06 -31.28
CA ALA A 269 -23.91 -6.38 -30.77
C ALA A 269 -23.48 -7.44 -31.79
N LYS A 270 -22.89 -8.52 -31.31
CA LYS A 270 -22.53 -9.69 -32.10
C LYS A 270 -23.07 -10.93 -31.40
N LEU A 271 -23.70 -11.81 -32.16
CA LEU A 271 -24.13 -13.13 -31.68
C LEU A 271 -23.53 -14.18 -32.61
N GLU A 272 -22.80 -15.12 -32.02
CA GLU A 272 -22.19 -16.26 -32.71
C GLU A 272 -22.25 -17.46 -31.78
N ASN A 273 -22.83 -18.59 -32.21
CA ASN A 273 -22.93 -19.82 -31.41
C ASN A 273 -23.46 -19.60 -29.98
N GLN A 274 -24.56 -18.84 -29.83
CA GLN A 274 -25.19 -18.51 -28.54
C GLN A 274 -24.37 -17.61 -27.59
N GLU A 275 -23.14 -17.25 -27.97
CA GLU A 275 -22.31 -16.26 -27.28
C GLU A 275 -22.64 -14.87 -27.82
N ILE A 276 -23.04 -13.98 -26.92
CA ILE A 276 -23.32 -12.58 -27.25
C ILE A 276 -22.17 -11.69 -26.78
N GLN A 277 -21.82 -10.72 -27.60
CA GLN A 277 -20.91 -9.63 -27.26
C GLN A 277 -21.61 -8.31 -27.57
N ILE A 278 -21.83 -7.49 -26.54
CA ILE A 278 -22.40 -6.15 -26.66
C ILE A 278 -21.35 -5.15 -26.20
N LEU A 279 -21.12 -4.14 -27.03
CA LEU A 279 -20.31 -2.97 -26.73
C LEU A 279 -21.19 -1.73 -26.93
N LEU A 280 -21.32 -0.93 -25.88
CA LEU A 280 -22.10 0.30 -25.87
C LEU A 280 -21.21 1.45 -25.43
N HIS A 281 -21.12 2.49 -26.26
CA HIS A 281 -20.43 3.73 -25.96
C HIS A 281 -21.43 4.88 -25.94
N ASN A 282 -21.49 5.61 -24.84
CA ASN A 282 -22.32 6.80 -24.71
C ASN A 282 -21.45 8.00 -24.36
N LYS A 283 -21.83 9.16 -24.89
CA LYS A 283 -21.30 10.46 -24.48
C LYS A 283 -22.44 11.40 -24.15
N PHE A 284 -22.36 12.06 -23.01
CA PHE A 284 -23.35 13.02 -22.56
C PHE A 284 -22.69 14.39 -22.42
N LYS A 285 -23.32 15.42 -22.99
CA LYS A 285 -22.91 16.83 -22.95
C LYS A 285 -24.08 17.70 -22.46
N ASP A 286 -23.85 19.00 -22.35
CA ASP A 286 -24.85 19.97 -21.91
C ASP A 286 -25.47 19.57 -20.55
N LEU A 287 -24.59 19.18 -19.62
CA LEU A 287 -24.93 18.56 -18.36
C LEU A 287 -25.45 19.59 -17.36
N LYS A 288 -26.59 19.31 -16.74
CA LYS A 288 -27.07 20.05 -15.56
C LYS A 288 -27.26 19.10 -14.40
N TYR A 289 -26.69 19.48 -13.26
CA TYR A 289 -26.78 18.70 -12.03
C TYR A 289 -27.54 19.46 -10.97
N ASP A 290 -28.28 18.71 -10.18
CA ASP A 290 -28.85 19.11 -8.91
C ASP A 290 -28.11 18.36 -7.80
N ILE A 291 -27.31 19.11 -7.05
CA ILE A 291 -26.36 18.59 -6.07
C ILE A 291 -26.63 19.23 -4.71
N ASP A 292 -27.06 18.41 -3.77
CA ASP A 292 -27.18 18.79 -2.38
C ASP A 292 -26.72 17.66 -1.46
N ALA A 293 -26.08 18.00 -0.36
CA ALA A 293 -25.63 17.01 0.62
C ALA A 293 -25.55 17.63 2.01
N LYS A 294 -25.90 16.86 3.04
CA LYS A 294 -25.74 17.27 4.44
C LYS A 294 -24.28 17.49 4.85
N SER A 295 -23.35 16.83 4.17
CA SER A 295 -21.92 17.02 4.37
C SER A 295 -21.37 18.02 3.36
N ASP A 296 -20.86 19.15 3.84
CA ASP A 296 -20.23 20.17 3.00
C ASP A 296 -19.08 19.61 2.17
N VAL A 297 -18.32 18.67 2.75
CA VAL A 297 -17.21 17.99 2.06
C VAL A 297 -17.72 17.20 0.86
N VAL A 298 -18.79 16.42 1.04
CA VAL A 298 -19.40 15.65 -0.06
C VAL A 298 -19.96 16.57 -1.13
N LYS A 299 -20.66 17.63 -0.72
CA LYS A 299 -21.22 18.64 -1.62
C LYS A 299 -20.12 19.28 -2.47
N GLN A 300 -19.01 19.71 -1.84
CA GLN A 300 -17.88 20.31 -2.55
C GLN A 300 -17.21 19.35 -3.54
N ILE A 301 -17.02 18.09 -3.15
CA ILE A 301 -16.44 17.06 -4.03
C ILE A 301 -17.31 16.88 -5.27
N LEU A 302 -18.61 16.65 -5.09
CA LEU A 302 -19.54 16.43 -6.20
C LEU A 302 -19.70 17.67 -7.08
N THR A 303 -19.80 18.86 -6.48
CA THR A 303 -19.88 20.13 -7.23
C THR A 303 -18.64 20.36 -8.07
N ARG A 304 -17.43 20.20 -7.50
CA ARG A 304 -16.19 20.35 -8.27
C ARG A 304 -16.13 19.36 -9.44
N ILE A 305 -16.39 18.09 -9.18
CA ILE A 305 -16.38 17.05 -10.22
C ILE A 305 -17.38 17.36 -11.33
N SER A 306 -18.58 17.82 -10.97
CA SER A 306 -19.61 18.19 -11.96
C SER A 306 -19.21 19.38 -12.85
N GLN A 307 -18.38 20.30 -12.33
CA GLN A 307 -17.85 21.45 -13.08
C GLN A 307 -16.66 21.05 -13.96
N ASP A 308 -15.80 20.16 -13.47
CA ASP A 308 -14.57 19.72 -14.16
C ASP A 308 -14.86 18.72 -15.28
N ILE A 309 -16.04 18.08 -15.29
CA ILE A 309 -16.45 17.09 -16.30
C ILE A 309 -17.56 17.67 -17.19
N PRO A 310 -17.22 18.38 -18.29
CA PRO A 310 -18.22 18.90 -19.22
C PRO A 310 -18.84 17.80 -20.11
N ILE A 311 -18.17 16.65 -20.23
CA ILE A 311 -18.62 15.51 -21.03
C ILE A 311 -18.49 14.23 -20.20
N ILE A 312 -19.60 13.54 -19.97
CA ILE A 312 -19.58 12.20 -19.37
C ILE A 312 -19.39 11.18 -20.49
N THR A 313 -18.44 10.27 -20.33
CA THR A 313 -18.30 9.08 -21.16
C THR A 313 -18.74 7.86 -20.36
N LEU A 314 -19.51 6.99 -21.00
CA LEU A 314 -19.97 5.75 -20.41
C LEU A 314 -19.80 4.62 -21.41
N GLU A 315 -19.00 3.63 -21.03
CA GLU A 315 -18.79 2.41 -21.79
C GLU A 315 -19.40 1.24 -21.02
N ALA A 316 -20.26 0.47 -21.66
CA ALA A 316 -20.79 -0.78 -21.13
C ALA A 316 -20.45 -1.93 -22.07
N ARG A 317 -20.01 -3.04 -21.48
CA ARG A 317 -19.69 -4.28 -22.17
C ARG A 317 -20.48 -5.42 -21.54
N ALA A 318 -21.11 -6.24 -22.36
CA ALA A 318 -21.68 -7.52 -21.94
C ALA A 318 -21.12 -8.64 -22.82
N SER A 319 -20.73 -9.74 -22.21
CA SER A 319 -20.22 -10.92 -22.93
C SER A 319 -20.62 -12.22 -22.23
N GLY A 320 -20.88 -13.28 -22.99
CA GLY A 320 -21.25 -14.59 -22.46
C GLY A 320 -22.51 -15.14 -23.13
N THR A 321 -23.11 -16.17 -22.53
CA THR A 321 -24.45 -16.63 -22.89
C THR A 321 -25.51 -15.78 -22.21
N TRP A 322 -26.74 -15.78 -22.73
CA TRP A 322 -27.87 -15.06 -22.11
C TRP A 322 -28.13 -15.47 -20.65
N SER A 323 -27.89 -16.74 -20.31
CA SER A 323 -27.98 -17.27 -18.95
C SER A 323 -26.84 -16.84 -18.03
N ASN A 324 -25.70 -16.40 -18.57
CA ASN A 324 -24.51 -16.05 -17.82
C ASN A 324 -23.75 -14.90 -18.46
N LEU A 325 -24.32 -13.69 -18.39
CA LEU A 325 -23.73 -12.47 -18.93
C LEU A 325 -22.74 -11.84 -17.94
N LYS A 326 -21.49 -11.68 -18.38
CA LYS A 326 -20.49 -10.86 -17.69
C LYS A 326 -20.63 -9.43 -18.14
N ILE A 327 -20.97 -8.54 -17.20
CA ILE A 327 -21.19 -7.11 -17.44
C ILE A 327 -20.05 -6.29 -16.84
N GLY A 328 -19.41 -5.48 -17.67
CA GLY A 328 -18.43 -4.47 -17.28
C GLY A 328 -18.92 -3.07 -17.65
N ILE A 329 -18.78 -2.11 -16.74
CA ILE A 329 -19.19 -0.71 -16.93
C ILE A 329 -18.04 0.20 -16.53
N ARG A 330 -17.72 1.18 -17.38
CA ARG A 330 -16.69 2.21 -17.13
C ARG A 330 -17.26 3.58 -17.42
N SER A 331 -16.95 4.55 -16.57
CA SER A 331 -17.37 5.93 -16.78
C SER A 331 -16.37 6.88 -16.14
N ASN A 332 -16.03 7.95 -16.85
CA ASN A 332 -15.18 9.01 -16.30
C ASN A 332 -15.82 9.69 -15.08
N LEU A 333 -17.14 9.84 -15.03
CA LEU A 333 -17.82 10.41 -13.86
C LEU A 333 -17.63 9.52 -12.63
N GLY A 334 -17.85 8.21 -12.76
CA GLY A 334 -17.64 7.28 -11.65
C GLY A 334 -16.16 7.19 -11.23
N GLU A 335 -15.23 7.31 -12.19
CA GLU A 335 -13.80 7.37 -11.91
C GLU A 335 -13.41 8.60 -11.09
N GLU A 336 -13.84 9.79 -11.50
CA GLU A 336 -13.51 11.03 -10.79
C GLU A 336 -14.20 11.14 -9.43
N ILE A 337 -15.44 10.65 -9.29
CA ILE A 337 -16.11 10.55 -7.99
C ILE A 337 -15.33 9.62 -7.06
N SER A 338 -14.94 8.43 -7.54
CA SER A 338 -14.16 7.49 -6.75
C SER A 338 -12.81 8.08 -6.33
N LYS A 339 -12.10 8.79 -7.22
CA LYS A 339 -10.83 9.46 -6.90
C LYS A 339 -11.04 10.59 -5.89
N GLY A 340 -12.08 11.40 -6.04
CA GLY A 340 -12.42 12.50 -5.15
C GLY A 340 -12.68 12.02 -3.72
N PHE A 341 -13.50 10.98 -3.57
CA PHE A 341 -13.74 10.34 -2.26
C PHE A 341 -12.50 9.68 -1.68
N LYS A 342 -11.72 8.97 -2.51
CA LYS A 342 -10.49 8.34 -2.06
C LYS A 342 -9.49 9.37 -1.52
N ARG A 343 -9.27 10.47 -2.24
CA ARG A 343 -8.43 11.57 -1.76
C ARG A 343 -8.91 12.11 -0.41
N GLN A 344 -10.21 12.36 -0.28
CA GLN A 344 -10.76 12.88 0.97
C GLN A 344 -10.62 11.89 2.14
N LEU A 345 -10.80 10.59 1.86
CA LEU A 345 -10.59 9.53 2.83
C LEU A 345 -9.12 9.43 3.24
N ASP A 346 -8.20 9.50 2.28
CA ASP A 346 -6.76 9.49 2.52
C ASP A 346 -6.33 10.70 3.36
N GLU A 347 -6.87 11.89 3.11
CA GLU A 347 -6.65 13.09 3.92
C GLU A 347 -7.13 12.90 5.36
N LYS A 348 -8.37 12.41 5.55
CA LYS A 348 -8.93 12.17 6.89
C LYS A 348 -8.20 11.05 7.63
N LEU A 349 -7.73 10.05 6.91
CA LEU A 349 -6.88 9.01 7.47
C LEU A 349 -5.54 9.58 7.92
N ASN A 350 -4.90 10.41 7.10
CA ASN A 350 -3.62 11.03 7.46
C ASN A 350 -3.78 11.94 8.69
N GLU A 351 -4.87 12.70 8.79
CA GLU A 351 -5.22 13.45 10.01
C GLU A 351 -5.35 12.52 11.22
N ALA A 352 -6.04 11.38 11.08
CA ALA A 352 -6.21 10.41 12.16
C ALA A 352 -4.88 9.76 12.57
N LYS A 353 -4.01 9.41 11.61
CA LYS A 353 -2.66 8.89 11.85
C LYS A 353 -1.79 9.90 12.59
N LEU A 354 -1.84 11.17 12.19
CA LEU A 354 -1.13 12.25 12.89
C LEU A 354 -1.61 12.40 14.32
N LYS A 355 -2.93 12.39 14.57
CA LYS A 355 -3.49 12.44 15.91
C LYS A 355 -3.11 11.22 16.75
N LEU A 356 -3.15 10.02 16.18
CA LEU A 356 -2.71 8.80 16.85
C LEU A 356 -1.23 8.89 17.25
N LYS A 357 -0.39 9.33 16.32
CA LYS A 357 1.03 9.53 16.58
C LYS A 357 1.26 10.55 17.69
N GLN A 358 0.56 11.69 17.67
CA GLN A 358 0.61 12.69 18.73
C GLN A 358 0.21 12.11 20.09
N LEU A 359 -0.88 11.33 20.16
CA LEU A 359 -1.34 10.71 21.40
C LEU A 359 -0.36 9.67 21.95
N VAL A 360 0.24 8.86 21.07
CA VAL A 360 1.26 7.87 21.46
C VAL A 360 2.53 8.60 21.91
N ASP A 361 3.00 9.59 21.13
CA ASP A 361 4.17 10.38 21.48
C ASP A 361 3.95 11.11 22.81
N GLU A 362 2.80 11.74 23.07
CA GLU A 362 2.50 12.39 24.36
C GLU A 362 2.55 11.41 25.53
N LYS A 363 1.91 10.25 25.42
CA LYS A 363 1.86 9.27 26.52
C LYS A 363 3.21 8.59 26.77
N VAL A 364 3.98 8.34 25.73
CA VAL A 364 5.22 7.57 25.82
C VAL A 364 6.42 8.47 26.05
N SER A 365 6.49 9.65 25.43
CA SER A 365 7.64 10.57 25.57
C SER A 365 7.85 11.04 27.00
N ALA A 366 6.79 11.36 27.74
CA ALA A 366 6.89 11.83 29.11
C ALA A 366 7.53 10.78 30.03
N GLU A 367 7.12 9.51 29.91
CA GLU A 367 7.66 8.42 30.72
C GLU A 367 9.06 8.01 30.23
N ARG A 368 9.31 8.09 28.92
CA ARG A 368 10.62 7.88 28.30
C ARG A 368 11.64 8.92 28.75
N ASP A 369 11.26 10.19 28.82
CA ASP A 369 12.15 11.29 29.23
C ASP A 369 12.47 11.22 30.73
N LYS A 370 11.50 10.81 31.57
CA LYS A 370 11.78 10.49 32.99
C LYS A 370 12.78 9.36 33.12
N LEU A 371 12.56 8.25 32.41
CA LEU A 371 13.45 7.09 32.45
C LEU A 371 14.87 7.46 32.00
N LYS A 372 14.99 8.28 30.95
CA LYS A 372 16.28 8.80 30.48
C LYS A 372 16.98 9.66 31.53
N ALA A 373 16.24 10.55 32.20
CA ALA A 373 16.80 11.42 33.22
C ALA A 373 17.30 10.61 34.44
N GLU A 374 16.57 9.59 34.87
CA GLU A 374 17.01 8.67 35.92
C GLU A 374 18.26 7.87 35.51
N MET A 375 18.28 7.40 34.26
CA MET A 375 19.40 6.69 33.67
C MET A 375 20.67 7.55 33.60
N ASP A 376 20.57 8.79 33.11
CA ASP A 376 21.68 9.74 33.01
C ASP A 376 22.20 10.11 34.41
N LYS A 377 21.29 10.28 35.39
CA LYS A 377 21.67 10.53 36.79
C LYS A 377 22.42 9.35 37.40
N LEU A 378 21.96 8.12 37.14
CA LEU A 378 22.63 6.91 37.61
C LEU A 378 24.01 6.75 36.96
N LYS A 379 24.10 6.96 35.64
CA LYS A 379 25.35 6.96 34.87
C LYS A 379 26.36 7.96 35.42
N GLY A 380 25.92 9.20 35.67
CA GLY A 380 26.76 10.24 36.25
C GLY A 380 27.29 9.86 37.63
N LYS A 381 26.42 9.34 38.51
CA LYS A 381 26.78 8.94 39.86
C LYS A 381 27.78 7.77 39.88
N LEU A 382 27.54 6.74 39.08
CA LEU A 382 28.42 5.57 38.98
C LEU A 382 29.80 5.92 38.40
N THR A 383 29.83 6.78 37.38
CA THR A 383 31.10 7.22 36.77
C THR A 383 31.91 8.06 37.76
N GLN A 384 31.26 8.96 38.51
CA GLN A 384 31.93 9.74 39.55
C GLN A 384 32.49 8.88 40.68
N GLU A 385 31.73 7.90 41.19
CA GLU A 385 32.21 7.01 42.26
C GLU A 385 33.43 6.20 41.83
N VAL A 386 33.44 5.66 40.60
CA VAL A 386 34.60 4.92 40.07
C VAL A 386 35.81 5.83 39.88
N GLU A 387 35.63 7.04 39.35
CA GLU A 387 36.75 7.98 39.13
C GLU A 387 37.32 8.51 40.45
N GLN A 388 36.48 8.73 41.47
CA GLN A 388 36.93 9.10 42.81
C GLN A 388 37.81 8.00 43.44
N VAL A 389 37.36 6.74 43.39
CA VAL A 389 38.13 5.60 43.90
C VAL A 389 39.45 5.45 43.14
N LYS A 390 39.43 5.58 41.81
CA LYS A 390 40.63 5.53 40.95
C LYS A 390 41.65 6.59 41.34
N ASN A 391 41.22 7.85 41.42
CA ASN A 391 42.09 8.97 41.80
C ASN A 391 42.70 8.78 43.20
N GLN A 392 41.92 8.25 44.14
CA GLN A 392 42.38 8.05 45.51
C GLN A 392 43.43 6.92 45.62
N VAL A 393 43.25 5.82 44.88
CA VAL A 393 44.25 4.74 44.81
C VAL A 393 45.52 5.20 44.06
N GLU A 394 45.38 5.91 42.94
CA GLU A 394 46.54 6.43 42.17
C GLU A 394 47.34 7.45 42.98
N GLN A 395 46.68 8.34 43.73
CA GLN A 395 47.35 9.28 44.62
C GLN A 395 48.11 8.55 45.73
N THR A 396 47.50 7.53 46.34
CA THR A 396 48.15 6.74 47.40
C THR A 396 49.38 5.99 46.88
N LYS A 397 49.30 5.43 45.66
CA LYS A 397 50.45 4.81 44.99
C LYS A 397 51.57 5.83 44.76
N LYS A 398 51.24 7.01 44.24
CA LYS A 398 52.21 8.07 43.96
C LYS A 398 52.90 8.56 45.24
N ASP A 399 52.16 8.69 46.34
CA ASP A 399 52.71 9.05 47.64
C ASP A 399 53.68 7.98 48.16
N ALA A 400 53.38 6.69 47.94
CA ALA A 400 54.25 5.58 48.30
C ALA A 400 55.55 5.54 47.47
N GLU A 401 55.45 5.73 46.15
CA GLU A 401 56.61 5.83 45.25
C GLU A 401 57.50 7.04 45.58
N ASN A 402 56.88 8.17 45.95
CA ASN A 402 57.59 9.36 46.40
C ASN A 402 58.33 9.10 47.72
N GLN A 403 57.73 8.38 48.68
CA GLN A 403 58.41 7.99 49.93
C GLN A 403 59.61 7.07 49.66
N ILE A 404 59.49 6.09 48.74
CA ILE A 404 60.63 5.26 48.32
C ILE A 404 61.74 6.13 47.73
N THR A 405 61.38 7.06 46.84
CA THR A 405 62.35 7.91 46.12
C THR A 405 63.05 8.87 47.07
N GLN A 406 62.32 9.49 48.00
CA GLN A 406 62.87 10.35 49.04
C GLN A 406 63.75 9.55 50.01
N GLY A 407 63.28 8.38 50.46
CA GLY A 407 64.06 7.49 51.33
C GLY A 407 65.38 7.06 50.71
N LYS A 408 65.39 6.70 49.41
CA LYS A 408 66.62 6.38 48.66
C LYS A 408 67.56 7.59 48.57
N LYS A 409 67.06 8.77 48.20
CA LYS A 409 67.88 10.00 48.14
C LYS A 409 68.47 10.37 49.51
N SER A 410 67.69 10.25 50.58
CA SER A 410 68.15 10.51 51.95
C SER A 410 69.17 9.47 52.44
N ALA A 411 69.02 8.20 52.07
CA ALA A 411 70.00 7.15 52.36
C ALA A 411 71.32 7.38 51.61
N GLU A 412 71.28 7.77 50.33
CA GLU A 412 72.46 8.13 49.54
C GLU A 412 73.19 9.36 50.13
N GLN A 413 72.45 10.38 50.57
CA GLN A 413 73.03 11.55 51.24
C GLN A 413 73.57 11.22 52.64
N GLY A 414 72.92 10.33 53.38
CA GLY A 414 73.36 9.84 54.69
C GLY A 414 74.62 9.01 54.59
N GLN A 415 74.74 8.14 53.58
CA GLN A 415 75.96 7.39 53.30
C GLN A 415 77.10 8.30 52.85
N LYS A 416 76.85 9.31 52.00
CA LYS A 416 77.88 10.32 51.67
C LYS A 416 78.41 11.04 52.91
N LYS A 417 77.52 11.44 53.84
CA LYS A 417 77.92 12.08 55.10
C LYS A 417 78.66 11.13 56.05
N GLN A 418 78.24 9.87 56.15
CA GLN A 418 78.96 8.88 56.97
C GLN A 418 80.33 8.53 56.41
N VAL A 419 80.49 8.47 55.08
CA VAL A 419 81.78 8.27 54.42
C VAL A 419 82.68 9.50 54.58
N GLU A 420 82.12 10.72 54.55
CA GLU A 420 82.85 11.95 54.88
C GLU A 420 83.25 12.02 56.35
N GLU A 421 82.38 11.62 57.29
CA GLU A 421 82.69 11.58 58.73
C GLU A 421 83.67 10.47 59.10
N ALA A 422 83.55 9.29 58.49
CA ALA A 422 84.52 8.21 58.62
C ALA A 422 85.87 8.61 58.00
N GLY A 423 85.86 9.27 56.83
CA GLY A 423 87.05 9.85 56.22
C GLY A 423 87.72 10.90 57.10
N LYS A 424 86.93 11.79 57.73
CA LYS A 424 87.42 12.77 58.71
C LYS A 424 87.98 12.11 59.97
N LYS A 425 87.35 11.05 60.50
CA LYS A 425 87.87 10.27 61.63
C LYS A 425 89.18 9.56 61.30
N VAL A 426 89.29 8.96 60.12
CA VAL A 426 90.53 8.32 59.64
C VAL A 426 91.64 9.36 59.42
N LEU A 427 91.30 10.55 58.91
CA LEU A 427 92.22 11.70 58.80
C LEU A 427 92.67 12.23 60.17
N GLU A 428 91.79 12.29 61.17
CA GLU A 428 92.15 12.67 62.54
C GLU A 428 93.02 11.61 63.23
N ASP A 429 92.74 10.32 63.04
CA ASP A 429 93.55 9.23 63.58
C ASP A 429 94.94 9.15 62.91
N LEU A 430 95.02 9.44 61.60
CA LEU A 430 96.30 9.63 60.89
C LEU A 430 97.07 10.84 61.44
N LYS A 431 96.42 11.98 61.68
CA LYS A 431 97.06 13.16 62.31
C LYS A 431 97.55 12.87 63.74
N LYS A 432 96.87 12.01 64.50
CA LYS A 432 97.35 11.57 65.83
C LYS A 432 98.54 10.63 65.76
N LYS A 433 98.62 9.76 64.74
CA LYS A 433 99.76 8.83 64.55
C LYS A 433 101.03 9.51 64.01
N PHE A 434 100.93 10.68 63.37
CA PHE A 434 102.08 11.41 62.82
C PHE A 434 102.67 12.50 63.73
N LYS A 435 102.29 12.58 65.02
CA LYS A 435 103.05 13.40 65.99
C LYS A 435 104.29 12.64 66.49
N ILE A 436 105.41 12.80 65.78
CA ILE A 436 106.76 12.54 66.28
C ILE A 436 107.53 13.86 66.26
N LYS A 437 107.91 14.29 67.47
CA LYS A 437 108.79 15.41 67.90
C LYS A 437 108.61 16.78 67.23
#